data_AF-A0A7D3XFB1-F1
#
_entry.id   AF-A0A7D3XFB1-F1
#
_cell.length_a   1.000
_cell.length_b   1.000
_cell.length_c   1.000
_cell.angle_alpha   90.00
_cell.angle_beta   90.00
_cell.angle_gamma   90.00
#
_symmetry.space_group_name_H-M   'P 1'
#
loop_
_entity.id
_entity.type
_entity.pdbx_description
1 polymer ?
#
loop_
_entity_poly.entity_id
_entity_poly.type
_entity_poly.pdbx_seq_one_letter_code
_entity_poly.pdbx_strand_id
1 'polypeptide(L)'
;MKTFKTLIAFALILLGTQGCIDKCGKDCITPPQPIWLKIVDSSNGSNLISEEYFHRDSIKVFYFENEQKQFANIKFVGNFRVNDIIETNITLHLPTDKLNTAYLYLNQYDIDTITFRTTKSSDDCCTSYPLDSISINGKPVDVDPVDFSFLIKKEVLK
;
A
#
# COMPACT_ATOMS: atom_id res chain seq x y z
N MET A 1 38.93 -0.16 -58.94
CA MET A 1 38.04 0.77 -58.21
C MET A 1 36.57 0.32 -58.05
N LYS A 2 36.17 -0.90 -58.45
CA LYS A 2 34.78 -1.39 -58.24
C LYS A 2 34.57 -2.08 -56.87
N THR A 3 35.63 -2.62 -56.26
CA THR A 3 35.59 -3.36 -54.99
C THR A 3 35.43 -2.48 -53.74
N PHE A 4 35.79 -1.20 -53.80
CA PHE A 4 35.72 -0.28 -52.66
C PHE A 4 34.27 0.20 -52.37
N LYS A 5 33.42 0.28 -53.40
CA LYS A 5 32.02 0.69 -53.26
C LYS A 5 31.15 -0.40 -52.61
N THR A 6 31.51 -1.66 -52.80
CA THR A 6 30.79 -2.81 -52.22
C THR A 6 31.04 -2.96 -50.71
N LEU A 7 32.22 -2.56 -50.22
CA LEU A 7 32.58 -2.61 -48.80
C LEU A 7 31.79 -1.61 -47.95
N ILE A 8 31.51 -0.42 -48.48
CA ILE A 8 30.74 0.63 -47.78
C ILE A 8 29.26 0.22 -47.63
N ALA A 9 28.69 -0.45 -48.63
CA ALA A 9 27.31 -0.94 -48.57
C ALA A 9 27.13 -2.04 -47.51
N PHE A 10 28.15 -2.89 -47.29
CA PHE A 10 28.11 -3.94 -46.26
C PHE A 10 28.25 -3.37 -44.84
N ALA A 11 29.04 -2.30 -44.66
CA ALA A 11 29.22 -1.64 -43.37
C ALA A 11 27.94 -0.91 -42.89
N LEU A 12 27.14 -0.36 -43.81
CA LEU A 12 25.87 0.30 -43.49
C LEU A 12 24.76 -0.68 -43.06
N ILE A 13 24.78 -1.92 -43.56
CA ILE A 13 23.80 -2.95 -43.19
C ILE A 13 24.09 -3.52 -41.79
N LEU A 14 25.35 -3.63 -41.38
CA LEU A 14 25.75 -4.08 -40.04
C LEU A 14 25.40 -3.09 -38.91
N LEU A 15 25.23 -1.80 -39.23
CA LEU A 15 24.79 -0.79 -38.27
C LEU A 15 23.26 -0.78 -38.06
N GLY A 16 22.49 -1.40 -38.96
CA GLY A 16 21.03 -1.48 -38.87
C GLY A 16 20.51 -2.65 -38.02
N THR A 17 21.37 -3.60 -37.63
CA THR A 17 20.97 -4.82 -36.89
C THR A 17 21.25 -4.75 -35.39
N GLN A 18 21.52 -3.57 -34.83
CA GLN A 18 21.36 -3.38 -33.39
C GLN A 18 19.85 -3.31 -33.08
N GLY A 19 19.19 -4.45 -33.26
CA GLY A 19 17.82 -4.66 -32.85
C GLY A 19 17.68 -4.29 -31.39
N CYS A 20 16.52 -3.73 -31.05
CA CYS A 20 16.12 -3.47 -29.68
C CYS A 20 16.30 -4.78 -28.89
N ILE A 21 17.38 -4.89 -28.13
CA ILE A 21 17.54 -5.97 -27.16
C ILE A 21 16.41 -5.76 -26.17
N ASP A 22 15.50 -6.71 -26.13
CA ASP A 22 14.43 -6.74 -25.13
C ASP A 22 15.10 -6.93 -23.77
N LYS A 23 15.51 -5.81 -23.15
CA LYS A 23 16.24 -5.81 -21.86
C LYS A 23 15.40 -6.44 -20.75
N CYS A 24 14.08 -6.49 -20.95
CA CYS A 24 13.08 -6.91 -19.99
C CYS A 24 12.59 -8.32 -20.33
N GLY A 25 13.40 -9.34 -20.06
CA GLY A 25 13.02 -10.73 -20.29
C GLY A 25 11.76 -11.20 -19.51
N LYS A 26 11.32 -10.43 -18.49
CA LYS A 26 10.03 -10.53 -17.78
C LYS A 26 9.65 -9.18 -17.16
N ASP A 27 8.36 -8.84 -17.18
CA ASP A 27 7.82 -7.75 -16.37
C ASP A 27 7.90 -8.11 -14.88
N CYS A 28 8.61 -7.33 -14.07
CA CYS A 28 8.56 -7.43 -12.61
C CYS A 28 7.42 -6.56 -12.08
N ILE A 29 6.56 -7.13 -11.23
CA ILE A 29 5.52 -6.36 -10.52
C ILE A 29 5.75 -6.51 -9.03
N THR A 30 6.04 -5.40 -8.36
CA THR A 30 6.09 -5.31 -6.90
C THR A 30 4.73 -4.84 -6.41
N PRO A 31 3.96 -5.70 -5.71
CA PRO A 31 2.63 -5.33 -5.25
C PRO A 31 2.71 -4.19 -4.20
N PRO A 32 1.59 -3.47 -3.98
CA PRO A 32 1.48 -2.54 -2.87
C PRO A 32 1.84 -3.20 -1.53
N GLN A 33 2.50 -2.44 -0.66
CA GLN A 33 2.77 -2.89 0.70
C GLN A 33 1.48 -2.91 1.53
N PRO A 34 1.34 -3.86 2.47
CA PRO A 34 0.24 -3.82 3.42
C PRO A 34 0.32 -2.57 4.32
N ILE A 35 -0.81 -2.16 4.86
CA ILE A 35 -0.89 -1.02 5.79
C ILE A 35 -0.87 -1.54 7.22
N TRP A 36 -0.05 -0.94 8.08
CA TRP A 36 0.00 -1.21 9.50
C TRP A 36 -0.68 -0.08 10.27
N LEU A 37 -1.66 -0.41 11.12
CA LEU A 37 -2.45 0.56 11.88
C LEU A 37 -2.34 0.26 13.37
N LYS A 38 -2.20 1.29 14.20
CA LYS A 38 -2.35 1.22 15.65
C LYS A 38 -3.49 2.10 16.10
N ILE A 39 -4.36 1.57 16.94
CA ILE A 39 -5.43 2.35 17.56
C ILE A 39 -4.94 2.80 18.92
N VAL A 40 -4.82 4.11 19.12
CA VAL A 40 -4.23 4.68 20.33
C VAL A 40 -5.12 5.73 20.97
N ASP A 41 -5.04 5.86 22.29
CA ASP A 41 -5.66 6.94 23.04
C ASP A 41 -5.01 8.28 22.64
N SER A 42 -5.81 9.26 22.23
CA SER A 42 -5.33 10.59 21.83
C SER A 42 -4.68 11.35 22.98
N SER A 43 -5.01 11.03 24.24
CA SER A 43 -4.56 11.73 25.43
C SER A 43 -3.20 11.25 25.95
N ASN A 44 -2.91 9.95 25.84
CA ASN A 44 -1.73 9.34 26.46
C ASN A 44 -0.96 8.38 25.53
N GLY A 45 -1.49 8.07 24.34
CA GLY A 45 -0.84 7.19 23.36
C GLY A 45 -0.90 5.70 23.68
N SER A 46 -1.65 5.26 24.69
CA SER A 46 -1.81 3.83 25.00
C SER A 46 -2.50 3.10 23.86
N ASN A 47 -2.16 1.83 23.66
CA ASN A 47 -2.74 1.01 22.61
C ASN A 47 -4.10 0.48 23.06
N LEU A 48 -5.18 0.95 22.44
CA LEU A 48 -6.56 0.65 22.84
C LEU A 48 -6.99 -0.80 22.57
N ILE A 49 -6.22 -1.55 21.77
CA ILE A 49 -6.44 -2.99 21.60
C ILE A 49 -5.73 -3.74 22.74
N SER A 50 -4.50 -3.35 23.06
CA SER A 50 -3.74 -3.93 24.17
C SER A 50 -4.43 -3.74 25.52
N GLU A 51 -5.06 -2.58 25.72
CA GLU A 51 -5.85 -2.21 26.91
C GLU A 51 -7.27 -2.82 26.91
N GLU A 52 -7.60 -3.70 25.97
CA GLU A 52 -8.92 -4.35 25.81
C GLU A 52 -10.11 -3.38 25.61
N TYR A 53 -9.85 -2.10 25.30
CA TYR A 53 -10.92 -1.15 24.98
C TYR A 53 -11.63 -1.52 23.67
N PHE A 54 -10.87 -1.96 22.66
CA PHE A 54 -11.40 -2.60 21.45
C PHE A 54 -11.00 -4.07 21.39
N HIS A 55 -11.98 -4.96 21.24
CA HIS A 55 -11.71 -6.38 21.08
C HIS A 55 -11.23 -6.71 19.66
N ARG A 56 -10.21 -7.55 19.54
CA ARG A 56 -9.67 -7.98 18.24
C ARG A 56 -10.74 -8.52 17.28
N ASP A 57 -11.69 -9.30 17.80
CA ASP A 57 -12.73 -9.95 17.00
C ASP A 57 -13.79 -8.97 16.46
N SER A 58 -13.90 -7.77 17.06
CA SER A 58 -14.79 -6.74 16.57
C SER A 58 -14.17 -5.92 15.44
N ILE A 59 -12.84 -5.90 15.33
CA ILE A 59 -12.12 -5.06 14.37
C ILE A 59 -12.20 -5.68 12.96
N LYS A 60 -12.63 -4.87 11.99
CA LYS A 60 -12.74 -5.28 10.58
C LYS A 60 -12.35 -4.13 9.67
N VAL A 61 -11.69 -4.43 8.55
CA VAL A 61 -11.49 -3.47 7.46
C VAL A 61 -12.38 -3.88 6.29
N PHE A 62 -13.17 -2.94 5.77
CA PHE A 62 -14.03 -3.18 4.62
C PHE A 62 -13.97 -2.05 3.60
N TYR A 63 -14.36 -2.34 2.37
CA TYR A 63 -14.44 -1.39 1.26
C TYR A 63 -15.66 -1.71 0.40
N PHE A 64 -15.98 -0.84 -0.56
CA PHE A 64 -17.03 -1.10 -1.52
C PHE A 64 -16.43 -1.28 -2.92
N GLU A 65 -16.81 -2.37 -3.57
CA GLU A 65 -16.52 -2.63 -4.97
C GLU A 65 -17.85 -2.89 -5.68
N ASN A 66 -18.16 -2.09 -6.71
CA ASN A 66 -19.45 -2.15 -7.41
C ASN A 66 -20.66 -2.14 -6.46
N GLU A 67 -20.66 -1.21 -5.49
CA GLU A 67 -21.67 -1.06 -4.43
C GLU A 67 -21.81 -2.26 -3.47
N GLN A 68 -20.98 -3.30 -3.62
CA GLN A 68 -20.95 -4.44 -2.73
C GLN A 68 -19.88 -4.27 -1.67
N LYS A 69 -20.26 -4.52 -0.41
CA LYS A 69 -19.34 -4.48 0.72
C LYS A 69 -18.42 -5.70 0.67
N GLN A 70 -17.12 -5.45 0.60
CA GLN A 70 -16.05 -6.44 0.65
C GLN A 70 -15.23 -6.27 1.92
N PHE A 71 -14.71 -7.36 2.48
CA PHE A 71 -13.82 -7.32 3.64
C PHE A 71 -12.38 -7.55 3.22
N ALA A 72 -11.48 -6.67 3.68
CA ALA A 72 -10.05 -6.90 3.55
C ALA A 72 -9.59 -7.89 4.64
N ASN A 73 -8.56 -8.66 4.32
CA ASN A 73 -7.93 -9.52 5.32
C ASN A 73 -7.16 -8.65 6.31
N ILE A 74 -7.31 -8.97 7.59
CA ILE A 74 -6.50 -8.38 8.65
C ILE A 74 -5.81 -9.47 9.45
N LYS A 75 -4.62 -9.14 9.97
CA LYS A 75 -3.94 -9.94 10.97
C LYS A 75 -3.38 -9.02 12.04
N PHE A 76 -3.32 -9.51 13.28
CA PHE A 76 -2.67 -8.78 14.37
C PHE A 76 -1.20 -9.18 14.41
N VAL A 77 -0.30 -8.21 14.28
CA VAL A 77 1.15 -8.37 14.40
C VAL A 77 1.64 -7.70 15.68
N GLY A 78 2.81 -8.14 16.17
CA GLY A 78 3.35 -7.72 17.46
C GLY A 78 3.03 -8.66 18.61
N ASN A 79 3.51 -8.31 19.81
CA ASN A 79 3.28 -9.12 21.01
C ASN A 79 1.87 -8.82 21.56
N PHE A 80 1.10 -9.89 21.80
CA PHE A 80 -0.26 -9.85 22.32
C PHE A 80 -0.34 -9.00 23.60
N ARG A 81 -1.23 -8.00 23.64
CA ARG A 81 -1.44 -7.07 24.76
C ARG A 81 -0.27 -6.16 25.09
N VAL A 82 0.74 -6.11 24.23
CA VAL A 82 1.86 -5.17 24.39
C VAL A 82 1.79 -4.16 23.26
N ASN A 83 1.94 -4.63 22.01
CA ASN A 83 2.00 -3.79 20.83
C ASN A 83 1.11 -4.37 19.74
N ASP A 84 -0.19 -4.33 19.99
CA ASP A 84 -1.22 -4.76 19.05
C ASP A 84 -1.24 -3.88 17.79
N ILE A 85 -0.78 -4.41 16.65
CA ILE A 85 -0.77 -3.72 15.36
C ILE A 85 -1.68 -4.46 14.40
N ILE A 86 -2.57 -3.74 13.71
CA ILE A 86 -3.41 -4.29 12.65
C ILE A 86 -2.63 -4.20 11.34
N GLU A 87 -2.28 -5.33 10.74
CA GLU A 87 -1.84 -5.37 9.35
C GLU A 87 -3.05 -5.68 8.45
N THR A 88 -3.29 -4.83 7.45
CA THR A 88 -4.34 -5.03 6.44
C THR A 88 -3.78 -5.01 5.02
N ASN A 89 -4.33 -5.88 4.17
CA ASN A 89 -3.97 -5.99 2.75
C ASN A 89 -4.84 -5.09 1.84
N ILE A 90 -5.51 -4.07 2.37
CA ILE A 90 -6.48 -3.25 1.62
C ILE A 90 -5.90 -2.61 0.35
N THR A 91 -4.61 -2.29 0.34
CA THR A 91 -3.89 -1.73 -0.81
C THR A 91 -3.80 -2.72 -1.98
N LEU A 92 -3.79 -4.04 -1.73
CA LEU A 92 -3.77 -5.06 -2.78
C LEU A 92 -5.11 -5.15 -3.53
N HIS A 93 -6.21 -4.84 -2.85
CA HIS A 93 -7.55 -4.88 -3.43
C HIS A 93 -7.87 -3.63 -4.25
N LEU A 94 -7.17 -2.52 -3.96
CA LEU A 94 -7.37 -1.23 -4.62
C LEU A 94 -6.04 -0.64 -5.13
N PRO A 95 -5.29 -1.32 -6.02
CA PRO A 95 -3.98 -0.86 -6.50
C PRO A 95 -4.14 0.18 -7.63
N THR A 96 -4.83 1.27 -7.35
CA THR A 96 -5.09 2.33 -8.33
C THR A 96 -4.29 3.59 -8.01
N ASP A 97 -3.97 4.35 -9.05
CA ASP A 97 -3.45 5.72 -8.96
C ASP A 97 -4.48 6.73 -8.40
N LYS A 98 -5.72 6.29 -8.22
CA LYS A 98 -6.81 7.05 -7.64
C LYS A 98 -6.81 7.01 -6.12
N LEU A 99 -7.49 7.99 -5.55
CA LEU A 99 -7.81 8.03 -4.13
C LEU A 99 -8.81 6.92 -3.82
N ASN A 100 -8.44 6.04 -2.91
CA ASN A 100 -9.24 4.90 -2.47
C ASN A 100 -9.82 5.14 -1.09
N THR A 101 -10.98 4.57 -0.84
CA THR A 101 -11.68 4.66 0.45
C THR A 101 -12.00 3.27 0.97
N ALA A 102 -11.60 3.05 2.22
CA ALA A 102 -11.96 1.89 3.02
C ALA A 102 -12.47 2.37 4.39
N TYR A 103 -12.93 1.43 5.19
CA TYR A 103 -13.55 1.70 6.48
C TYR A 103 -12.96 0.76 7.52
N LEU A 104 -12.48 1.33 8.62
CA LEU A 104 -12.06 0.60 9.81
C LEU A 104 -13.24 0.55 10.77
N TYR A 105 -13.88 -0.61 10.84
CA TYR A 105 -14.91 -0.89 11.81
C TYR A 105 -14.25 -1.37 13.10
N LEU A 106 -14.45 -0.66 14.20
CA LEU A 106 -13.93 -1.03 15.52
C LEU A 106 -15.00 -1.70 16.37
N ASN A 107 -16.20 -1.12 16.37
CA ASN A 107 -17.40 -1.66 16.98
C ASN A 107 -18.66 -1.02 16.34
N GLN A 108 -19.83 -1.26 16.92
CA GLN A 108 -21.12 -0.77 16.38
C GLN A 108 -21.30 0.75 16.44
N TYR A 109 -20.48 1.46 17.21
CA TYR A 109 -20.53 2.91 17.40
C TYR A 109 -19.32 3.64 16.80
N ASP A 110 -18.29 2.91 16.41
CA ASP A 110 -17.02 3.48 15.98
C ASP A 110 -16.56 2.85 14.66
N ILE A 111 -16.65 3.67 13.60
CA ILE A 111 -16.19 3.38 12.25
C ILE A 111 -15.40 4.57 11.75
N ASP A 112 -14.13 4.35 11.41
CA ASP A 112 -13.31 5.35 10.74
C ASP A 112 -13.32 5.15 9.23
N THR A 113 -13.17 6.26 8.51
CA THR A 113 -12.87 6.26 7.07
C THR A 113 -11.37 6.26 6.88
N ILE A 114 -10.83 5.25 6.18
CA ILE A 114 -9.45 5.21 5.72
C ILE A 114 -9.42 5.67 4.26
N THR A 115 -8.73 6.76 3.99
CA THR A 115 -8.53 7.24 2.62
C THR A 115 -7.05 7.15 2.27
N PHE A 116 -6.69 6.43 1.21
CA PHE A 116 -5.30 6.21 0.82
C PHE A 116 -5.10 6.28 -0.69
N ARG A 117 -3.86 6.54 -1.12
CA ARG A 117 -3.46 6.55 -2.54
C ARG A 117 -2.19 5.75 -2.70
N THR A 118 -2.16 4.89 -3.71
CA THR A 118 -0.92 4.27 -4.20
C THR A 118 -0.53 4.92 -5.52
N THR A 119 0.75 5.11 -5.79
CA THR A 119 1.22 5.65 -7.06
C THR A 119 1.90 4.56 -7.87
N LYS A 120 1.54 4.42 -9.15
CA LYS A 120 2.25 3.52 -10.06
C LYS A 120 3.62 4.14 -10.36
N SER A 121 4.69 3.44 -10.00
CA SER A 121 6.06 3.80 -10.34
C SER A 121 6.67 2.72 -11.21
N SER A 122 7.22 3.10 -12.36
CA SER A 122 7.88 2.18 -13.29
C SER A 122 9.36 2.55 -13.41
N ASP A 123 10.23 1.60 -13.10
CA ASP A 123 11.68 1.72 -13.19
C ASP A 123 12.23 0.55 -14.02
N ASP A 124 12.84 0.87 -15.17
CA ASP A 124 13.19 -0.06 -16.24
C ASP A 124 12.05 -1.06 -16.56
N CYS A 125 12.23 -2.32 -16.14
CA CYS A 125 11.32 -3.44 -16.40
C CYS A 125 10.34 -3.70 -15.24
N CYS A 126 10.42 -2.91 -14.16
CA CYS A 126 9.67 -3.15 -12.93
C CYS A 126 8.59 -2.10 -12.70
N THR A 127 7.40 -2.55 -12.35
CA THR A 127 6.31 -1.69 -11.87
C THR A 127 6.08 -1.94 -10.39
N SER A 128 6.01 -0.88 -9.60
CA SER A 128 5.69 -0.89 -8.19
C SER A 128 4.53 0.04 -7.87
N TYR A 129 3.86 -0.20 -6.74
CA TYR A 129 2.73 0.60 -6.27
C TYR A 129 2.97 1.07 -4.82
N PRO A 130 3.98 1.94 -4.57
CA PRO A 130 4.20 2.52 -3.25
C PRO A 130 2.95 3.24 -2.72
N LEU A 131 2.78 3.18 -1.41
CA LEU A 131 1.82 4.03 -0.71
C LEU A 131 2.31 5.47 -0.74
N ASP A 132 1.51 6.37 -1.31
CA ASP A 132 1.86 7.78 -1.47
C ASP A 132 1.23 8.65 -0.38
N SER A 133 -0.04 8.39 -0.04
CA SER A 133 -0.70 9.08 1.07
C SER A 133 -1.73 8.19 1.78
N ILE A 134 -1.96 8.51 3.05
CA ILE A 134 -3.02 7.93 3.87
C ILE A 134 -3.57 9.00 4.82
N SER A 135 -4.87 8.92 5.08
CA SER A 135 -5.59 9.78 6.01
C SER A 135 -6.70 9.00 6.69
N ILE A 136 -7.05 9.42 7.89
CA ILE A 136 -8.13 8.83 8.68
C ILE A 136 -9.13 9.94 8.99
N ASN A 137 -10.40 9.70 8.66
CA ASN A 137 -11.48 10.68 8.79
C ASN A 137 -11.14 12.03 8.14
N GLY A 138 -10.48 11.97 6.98
CA GLY A 138 -10.06 13.16 6.21
C GLY A 138 -8.85 13.91 6.77
N LYS A 139 -8.20 13.42 7.83
CA LYS A 139 -7.02 14.03 8.44
C LYS A 139 -5.76 13.22 8.16
N PRO A 140 -4.60 13.84 7.91
CA PRO A 140 -3.32 13.15 7.88
C PRO A 140 -3.08 12.37 9.18
N VAL A 141 -2.42 11.22 9.07
CA VAL A 141 -2.08 10.37 10.21
C VAL A 141 -0.62 10.51 10.59
N ASP A 142 -0.37 10.47 11.90
CA ASP A 142 0.98 10.36 12.43
C ASP A 142 1.49 8.92 12.23
N VAL A 143 2.80 8.77 12.20
CA VAL A 143 3.48 7.47 12.06
C VAL A 143 4.26 7.18 13.33
N ASP A 144 4.14 5.96 13.85
CA ASP A 144 4.97 5.49 14.95
C ASP A 144 6.42 5.34 14.48
N PRO A 145 7.40 6.03 15.08
CA PRO A 145 8.79 5.97 14.62
C PRO A 145 9.47 4.62 14.91
N VAL A 146 8.87 3.75 15.74
CA VAL A 146 9.46 2.47 16.13
C VAL A 146 9.14 1.37 15.12
N ASP A 147 7.89 1.30 14.67
CA ASP A 147 7.42 0.24 13.76
C ASP A 147 6.71 0.73 12.50
N PHE A 148 6.69 2.04 12.27
CA PHE A 148 6.13 2.66 11.07
C PHE A 148 4.64 2.40 10.84
N SER A 149 3.91 2.03 11.90
CA SER A 149 2.45 1.95 11.85
C SER A 149 1.80 3.35 11.86
N PHE A 150 0.67 3.48 11.18
CA PHE A 150 -0.13 4.71 11.20
C PHE A 150 -1.00 4.76 12.46
N LEU A 151 -0.93 5.89 13.17
CA LEU A 151 -1.60 6.09 14.44
C LEU A 151 -3.03 6.60 14.24
N ILE A 152 -3.99 5.79 14.66
CA ILE A 152 -5.41 6.10 14.70
C ILE A 152 -5.75 6.57 16.12
N LYS A 153 -5.77 7.89 16.32
CA LYS A 153 -6.01 8.50 17.62
C LYS A 153 -7.50 8.54 17.95
N LYS A 154 -7.87 8.06 19.13
CA LYS A 154 -9.24 8.00 19.64
C LYS A 154 -9.38 8.72 20.96
N GLU A 155 -10.46 9.47 21.13
CA GLU A 155 -10.81 10.04 22.43
C GLU A 155 -11.60 9.00 23.24
N VAL A 156 -11.02 8.54 24.34
CA VAL A 156 -11.71 7.64 25.27
C VAL A 156 -12.46 8.46 26.31
N LEU A 157 -13.79 8.38 26.28
CA LEU A 157 -14.62 8.91 27.35
C LEU A 157 -14.42 8.03 28.59
N LYS A 158 -13.87 8.62 29.65
CA LYS A 158 -13.68 7.98 30.95
C LYS A 158 -14.96 8.03 31.79
#